data_AF-A0A9E5ACS1-F1
#
_entry.id   AF-A0A9E5ACS1-F1
#
_cell.length_a   1.000
_cell.length_b   1.000
_cell.length_c   1.000
_cell.angle_alpha   90.00
_cell.angle_beta   90.00
_cell.angle_gamma   90.00
#
_symmetry.space_group_name_H-M   'P 1'
#
loop_
_entity.id
_entity.type
_entity.pdbx_description
1 polymer ?
#
loop_
_entity_poly.entity_id
_entity_poly.type
_entity_poly.pdbx_seq_one_letter_code
_entity_poly.pdbx_strand_id
1 'polypeptide(L)'
;MLGLAQIIDDFDLTFDPGDPRNGSLYVGTARAGGSTLDLAATLAALRAAALWSPEPTKTIPDAHRPAYKEQLVLVDVAEFGGATGFIIVRCDHPKFPSDGERWAAWRAFFTHRAGASAGSRD
;
A
#
# COMPACT_ATOMS: atom_id res chain seq x y z
N MET A 1 -3.85 -14.81 8.07
CA MET A 1 -2.74 -13.99 7.53
C MET A 1 -2.81 -14.09 6.03
N LEU A 2 -2.95 -12.97 5.32
CA LEU A 2 -3.00 -12.96 3.86
C LEU A 2 -1.62 -13.35 3.31
N GLY A 3 -1.60 -14.29 2.36
CA GLY A 3 -0.38 -14.65 1.63
C GLY A 3 -0.14 -13.72 0.44
N LEU A 4 1.11 -13.60 -0.03
CA LEU A 4 1.48 -12.73 -1.14
C LEU A 4 0.64 -12.99 -2.41
N ALA A 5 0.46 -14.26 -2.77
CA ALA A 5 -0.31 -14.64 -3.96
C ALA A 5 -1.75 -14.13 -3.86
N GLN A 6 -2.39 -14.32 -2.69
CA GLN A 6 -3.73 -13.84 -2.43
C GLN A 6 -3.81 -12.31 -2.47
N ILE A 7 -2.84 -11.61 -1.86
CA ILE A 7 -2.76 -10.14 -1.91
C ILE A 7 -2.69 -9.66 -3.37
N ILE A 8 -1.82 -10.26 -4.18
CA ILE A 8 -1.65 -9.87 -5.58
C ILE A 8 -2.91 -10.16 -6.38
N ASP A 9 -3.67 -11.21 -6.06
CA ASP A 9 -4.91 -11.54 -6.77
C ASP A 9 -6.09 -10.65 -6.37
N ASP A 10 -6.28 -10.42 -5.09
CA ASP A 10 -7.50 -9.80 -4.55
C ASP A 10 -7.44 -8.26 -4.53
N PHE A 11 -6.23 -7.68 -4.62
CA PHE A 11 -6.02 -6.24 -4.49
C PHE A 11 -5.35 -5.63 -5.72
N ASP A 12 -5.69 -4.38 -6.02
CA ASP A 12 -4.90 -3.51 -6.90
C ASP A 12 -3.82 -2.83 -6.05
N LEU A 13 -2.56 -3.13 -6.35
CA LEU A 13 -1.41 -2.62 -5.60
C LEU A 13 -0.83 -1.39 -6.30
N THR A 14 -0.98 -0.23 -5.66
CA THR A 14 -0.46 1.05 -6.11
C THR A 14 0.86 1.39 -5.37
N PHE A 15 1.86 1.87 -6.11
CA PHE A 15 3.19 2.19 -5.60
C PHE A 15 3.74 3.49 -6.19
N ASP A 16 4.77 4.02 -5.51
CA ASP A 16 5.47 5.25 -5.86
C ASP A 16 6.71 4.93 -6.70
N PRO A 17 6.75 5.25 -8.00
CA PRO A 17 7.92 4.99 -8.82
C PRO A 17 9.04 6.03 -8.62
N GLY A 18 8.77 7.16 -7.95
CA GLY A 18 9.69 8.29 -7.83
C GLY A 18 10.53 8.30 -6.55
N ASP A 19 10.16 7.54 -5.52
CA ASP A 19 10.95 7.37 -4.29
C ASP A 19 11.43 5.91 -4.17
N PRO A 20 12.74 5.63 -4.34
CA PRO A 20 13.30 4.28 -4.15
C PRO A 20 13.02 3.67 -2.77
N ARG A 21 12.83 4.49 -1.72
CA ARG A 21 12.48 4.01 -0.37
C ARG A 21 11.09 3.37 -0.33
N ASN A 22 10.23 3.68 -1.30
CA ASN A 22 8.91 3.09 -1.50
C ASN A 22 8.91 1.94 -2.52
N GLY A 23 10.06 1.56 -3.09
CA GLY A 23 10.15 0.64 -4.23
C GLY A 23 9.54 -0.75 -4.01
N SER A 24 9.37 -1.16 -2.75
CA SER A 24 8.69 -2.40 -2.36
C SER A 24 7.58 -2.19 -1.32
N LEU A 25 7.01 -0.97 -1.28
CA LEU A 25 5.86 -0.62 -0.48
C LEU A 25 4.65 -0.36 -1.38
N TYR A 26 3.49 -0.89 -0.99
CA TYR A 26 2.28 -0.82 -1.80
C TYR A 26 1.07 -0.42 -0.96
N VAL A 27 0.17 0.36 -1.55
CA VAL A 27 -1.20 0.56 -1.07
C VAL A 27 -2.10 -0.36 -1.87
N GLY A 28 -2.81 -1.26 -1.20
CA GLY A 28 -3.71 -2.22 -1.83
C GLY A 28 -5.18 -1.87 -1.62
N THR A 29 -5.93 -1.71 -2.70
CA THR A 29 -7.39 -1.56 -2.68
C THR A 29 -8.07 -2.82 -3.23
N ALA A 30 -9.11 -3.31 -2.55
CA ALA A 30 -9.81 -4.53 -2.97
C ALA A 30 -10.41 -4.38 -4.39
N ARG A 31 -10.19 -5.39 -5.24
CA ARG A 31 -10.74 -5.44 -6.61
C ARG A 31 -12.23 -5.76 -6.63
N ALA A 32 -12.67 -6.64 -5.73
CA ALA A 32 -14.07 -7.01 -5.55
C ALA A 32 -14.67 -6.26 -4.35
N GLY A 33 -15.94 -5.84 -4.46
CA GLY A 33 -16.65 -5.15 -3.38
C GLY A 33 -16.27 -3.67 -3.19
N GLY A 34 -15.23 -3.19 -3.86
CA GLY A 34 -14.73 -1.82 -3.76
C GLY A 34 -13.97 -1.56 -2.46
N SER A 35 -13.16 -0.50 -2.47
CA SER A 35 -12.47 -0.02 -1.27
C SER A 35 -13.11 1.30 -0.83
N THR A 36 -13.28 1.48 0.48
CA THR A 36 -13.70 2.77 1.06
C THR A 36 -12.56 3.79 1.08
N LEU A 37 -11.36 3.41 0.63
CA LEU A 37 -10.23 4.32 0.55
C LEU A 37 -10.42 5.32 -0.59
N ASP A 38 -10.52 6.60 -0.26
CA ASP A 38 -10.24 7.66 -1.23
C ASP A 38 -8.72 7.67 -1.51
N LEU A 39 -8.33 6.94 -2.56
CA LEU A 39 -6.93 6.79 -2.94
C LEU A 39 -6.31 8.13 -3.32
N ALA A 40 -7.03 9.00 -4.04
CA ALA A 40 -6.51 10.29 -4.47
C ALA A 40 -6.22 11.21 -3.28
N ALA A 41 -7.17 11.35 -2.35
CA ALA A 41 -6.97 12.16 -1.14
C ALA A 41 -5.88 11.57 -0.23
N THR A 42 -5.77 10.24 -0.18
CA THR A 42 -4.74 9.54 0.60
C THR A 42 -3.34 9.78 0.04
N LEU A 43 -3.16 9.66 -1.27
CA LEU A 43 -1.89 9.93 -1.95
C LEU A 43 -1.49 11.40 -1.82
N ALA A 44 -2.45 12.34 -1.90
CA ALA A 44 -2.19 13.75 -1.64
C ALA A 44 -1.67 13.98 -0.21
N ALA A 45 -2.25 13.32 0.79
CA ALA A 45 -1.81 13.42 2.18
C ALA A 45 -0.43 12.79 2.41
N LEU A 46 -0.13 11.64 1.78
CA LEU A 46 1.21 11.04 1.85
C LEU A 46 2.28 11.95 1.24
N ARG A 47 1.98 12.62 0.12
CA ARG A 47 2.87 13.60 -0.50
C ARG A 47 3.12 14.79 0.42
N ALA A 48 2.06 15.33 1.04
CA ALA A 48 2.19 16.42 2.01
C ALA A 48 3.06 16.03 3.23
N ALA A 49 3.08 14.74 3.60
CA ALA A 49 3.92 14.19 4.65
C ALA A 49 5.33 13.78 4.18
N ALA A 50 5.72 14.05 2.92
CA ALA A 50 6.98 13.60 2.32
C ALA A 50 7.22 12.06 2.43
N LEU A 51 6.13 11.29 2.43
CA LEU A 51 6.13 9.82 2.41
C LEU A 51 5.89 9.26 1.02
N TRP A 52 5.59 10.12 0.05
CA TRP A 52 5.33 9.78 -1.35
C TRP A 52 5.84 10.91 -2.24
N SER A 53 6.44 10.56 -3.37
CA SER A 53 7.05 11.50 -4.32
C SER A 53 6.00 12.30 -5.12
N PRO A 54 6.37 13.43 -5.76
CA PRO A 54 5.45 14.14 -6.63
C PRO A 54 5.09 13.37 -7.91
N GLU A 55 5.77 12.26 -8.22
CA GLU A 55 5.56 11.51 -9.46
C GLU A 55 4.16 10.86 -9.54
N PRO A 56 3.66 10.62 -10.77
CA PRO A 56 2.46 9.84 -10.98
C PRO A 56 2.59 8.44 -10.39
N THR A 57 1.56 7.99 -9.68
CA THR A 57 1.52 6.65 -9.09
C THR A 57 1.39 5.59 -10.16
N LYS A 58 1.88 4.38 -9.88
CA LYS A 58 1.67 3.22 -10.75
C LYS A 58 0.91 2.13 -9.99
N THR A 59 0.14 1.34 -10.73
CA THR A 59 -0.50 0.13 -10.22
C THR A 59 0.08 -1.07 -10.96
N ILE A 60 0.24 -2.20 -10.29
CA ILE A 60 0.70 -3.44 -10.94
C ILE A 60 -0.33 -3.84 -12.01
N PRO A 61 0.04 -3.85 -13.30
CA PRO A 61 -0.87 -4.30 -14.36
C PRO A 61 -1.14 -5.80 -14.24
N ASP A 62 -2.32 -6.23 -14.67
CA ASP A 62 -2.72 -7.65 -14.60
C ASP A 62 -1.72 -8.59 -15.29
N ALA A 63 -1.16 -8.14 -16.43
CA ALA A 63 -0.14 -8.89 -17.16
C ALA A 63 1.16 -9.13 -16.37
N HIS A 64 1.47 -8.29 -15.37
CA HIS A 64 2.70 -8.40 -14.57
C HIS A 64 2.50 -9.13 -13.24
N ARG A 65 1.25 -9.42 -12.85
CA ARG A 65 0.94 -10.09 -11.57
C ARG A 65 1.70 -11.42 -11.38
N PRO A 66 1.81 -12.32 -12.38
CA PRO A 66 2.57 -13.56 -12.21
C PRO A 66 4.03 -13.32 -11.80
N ALA A 67 4.72 -12.39 -12.49
CA ALA A 67 6.10 -12.06 -12.18
C ALA A 67 6.26 -11.49 -10.76
N TYR A 68 5.32 -10.68 -10.29
CA TYR A 68 5.38 -10.15 -8.92
C TYR A 68 5.18 -11.24 -7.87
N LYS A 69 4.35 -12.26 -8.11
CA LYS A 69 4.19 -13.40 -7.20
C LYS A 69 5.46 -14.23 -7.08
N GLU A 70 6.23 -14.32 -8.16
CA GLU A 70 7.48 -15.09 -8.21
C GLU A 70 8.66 -14.32 -7.61
N GLN A 71 8.70 -13.00 -7.79
CA GLN A 71 9.89 -12.18 -7.50
C GLN A 71 9.84 -11.45 -6.15
N LEU A 72 8.65 -11.23 -5.58
CA LEU A 72 8.51 -10.57 -4.29
C LEU A 72 8.51 -11.57 -3.15
N VAL A 73 9.06 -11.13 -2.02
CA VAL A 73 8.94 -11.82 -0.73
C VAL A 73 8.08 -10.94 0.16
N LEU A 74 6.95 -11.45 0.65
CA LEU A 74 6.13 -10.71 1.60
C LEU A 74 6.86 -10.59 2.95
N VAL A 75 7.02 -9.36 3.43
CA VAL A 75 7.68 -9.06 4.71
C VAL A 75 6.64 -8.71 5.77
N ASP A 76 5.69 -7.82 5.46
CA ASP A 76 4.67 -7.38 6.40
C ASP A 76 3.41 -6.88 5.67
N VAL A 77 2.27 -6.90 6.35
CA VAL A 77 0.99 -6.40 5.84
C VAL A 77 0.20 -5.79 6.99
N ALA A 78 -0.45 -4.65 6.74
CA ALA A 78 -1.38 -4.03 7.68
C ALA A 78 -2.70 -3.71 6.99
N GLU A 79 -3.81 -4.04 7.68
CA GLU A 79 -5.18 -3.90 7.18
C GLU A 79 -5.88 -2.74 7.90
N PHE A 80 -6.67 -1.95 7.17
CA PHE A 80 -7.38 -0.78 7.68
C PHE A 80 -8.81 -0.74 7.14
N GLY A 81 -9.79 -0.42 7.98
CA GLY A 81 -11.18 -0.17 7.52
C GLY A 81 -12.05 -1.43 7.35
N GLY A 82 -11.62 -2.60 7.83
CA GLY A 82 -12.43 -3.82 7.87
C GLY A 82 -12.72 -4.42 6.49
N ALA A 83 -13.92 -5.00 6.31
CA ALA A 83 -14.26 -5.84 5.16
C ALA A 83 -14.20 -5.12 3.79
N THR A 84 -14.41 -3.80 3.76
CA THR A 84 -14.30 -2.95 2.55
C THR A 84 -13.11 -2.02 2.62
N GLY A 85 -12.12 -2.40 3.42
CA GLY A 85 -10.97 -1.59 3.75
C GLY A 85 -9.91 -1.48 2.65
N PHE A 86 -8.71 -1.16 3.08
CA PHE A 86 -7.51 -1.20 2.26
C PHE A 86 -6.38 -1.83 3.07
N ILE A 87 -5.31 -2.21 2.37
CA ILE A 87 -4.12 -2.74 2.99
C ILE A 87 -2.92 -1.88 2.62
N ILE A 88 -1.88 -1.93 3.44
CA ILE A 88 -0.53 -1.58 3.01
C ILE A 88 0.33 -2.83 3.08
N VAL A 89 1.21 -2.98 2.10
CA VAL A 89 2.02 -4.18 1.93
C VAL A 89 3.47 -3.77 1.86
N ARG A 90 4.31 -4.46 2.63
CA ARG A 90 5.76 -4.40 2.53
C ARG A 90 6.26 -5.71 1.97
N CYS A 91 6.93 -5.64 0.83
CA CYS A 91 7.64 -6.77 0.26
C CYS A 91 9.14 -6.48 0.23
N ASP A 92 9.94 -7.50 -0.02
CA ASP A 92 11.31 -7.35 -0.49
C ASP A 92 11.41 -7.79 -1.95
N HIS A 93 12.34 -7.15 -2.67
CA HIS A 93 12.75 -7.53 -4.00
C HIS A 93 14.28 -7.47 -4.08
N PRO A 94 14.97 -8.44 -4.74
CA PRO A 94 16.43 -8.47 -4.78
C PRO A 94 17.10 -7.19 -5.30
N LYS A 95 16.44 -6.45 -6.20
CA LYS A 95 16.93 -5.16 -6.73
C LYS A 95 16.44 -3.93 -5.95
N PHE A 96 15.37 -4.09 -5.19
CA PHE A 96 14.67 -3.00 -4.51
C PHE A 96 14.31 -3.48 -3.10
N PRO A 97 15.30 -3.60 -2.19
CA PRO A 97 15.00 -4.03 -0.83
C PRO A 97 14.07 -3.04 -0.14
N SER A 98 13.19 -3.51 0.73
CA SER A 98 12.33 -2.61 1.51
C SER A 98 13.13 -1.81 2.53
N ASP A 99 12.69 -0.57 2.72
CA ASP A 99 13.18 0.29 3.78
C ASP A 99 12.29 0.14 5.03
N GLY A 100 12.88 -0.37 6.11
CA GLY A 100 12.18 -0.59 7.38
C GLY A 100 11.77 0.70 8.10
N GLU A 101 12.55 1.78 7.98
CA GLU A 101 12.20 3.08 8.57
C GLU A 101 11.05 3.71 7.79
N ARG A 102 11.08 3.63 6.46
CA ARG A 102 9.99 4.11 5.62
C ARG A 102 8.70 3.35 5.91
N TRP A 103 8.78 2.04 6.09
CA TRP A 103 7.64 1.22 6.51
C TRP A 103 7.06 1.65 7.86
N ALA A 104 7.91 1.89 8.85
CA ALA A 104 7.46 2.37 10.16
C ALA A 104 6.73 3.72 10.06
N ALA A 105 7.25 4.64 9.23
CA ALA A 105 6.62 5.92 8.97
C ALA A 105 5.24 5.78 8.28
N TRP A 106 5.12 4.88 7.28
CA TRP A 106 3.84 4.56 6.65
C TRP A 106 2.84 4.03 7.67
N ARG A 107 3.24 3.05 8.49
CA ARG A 107 2.39 2.49 9.53
C ARG A 107 1.88 3.55 10.49
N ALA A 108 2.76 4.43 10.97
CA ALA A 108 2.37 5.52 11.86
C ALA A 108 1.35 6.46 11.18
N PHE A 109 1.63 6.86 9.93
CA PHE A 109 0.74 7.71 9.15
C PHE A 109 -0.66 7.10 8.97
N PHE A 110 -0.75 5.86 8.51
CA PHE A 110 -2.02 5.19 8.25
C PHE A 110 -2.80 4.87 9.54
N THR A 111 -2.10 4.51 10.62
CA THR A 111 -2.73 4.30 11.94
C THR A 111 -3.37 5.59 12.44
N HIS A 112 -2.66 6.72 12.36
CA HIS A 112 -3.19 8.02 12.78
C HIS A 112 -4.43 8.40 11.95
N ARG A 113 -4.37 8.22 10.63
CA ARG A 113 -5.48 8.53 9.71
C ARG A 113 -6.71 7.66 9.95
N ALA A 114 -6.51 6.36 10.20
CA ALA A 114 -7.59 5.43 10.52
C ALA A 114 -8.24 5.73 11.88
N GLY A 115 -7.44 6.15 12.88
CA GLY A 115 -7.95 6.61 14.17
C GLY A 115 -8.76 7.90 14.07
N ALA A 116 -8.31 8.86 13.27
CA ALA A 116 -9.00 10.13 13.06
C ALA A 116 -10.36 9.98 12.35
N SER A 117 -10.50 8.98 11.47
CA SER A 117 -11.75 8.71 10.75
C SER A 117 -12.79 7.95 11.58
N ALA A 118 -12.40 7.35 12.72
CA ALA A 118 -13.33 6.75 13.68
C ALA A 118 -13.91 7.76 14.70
N GLY A 119 -13.33 8.96 14.80
CA GLY A 119 -13.64 9.96 15.83
C GLY A 119 -14.66 11.04 15.47
N SER A 120 -15.31 10.98 14.29
CA SER A 120 -16.30 11.99 13.89
C SER A 120 -17.71 11.39 13.87
N ARG A 121 -18.30 11.26 15.05
CA ARG A 121 -19.75 11.15 15.27
C ARG A 121 -20.10 11.95 16.51
N ASP A 122 -20.30 13.26 16.31
CA ASP A 122 -21.08 14.12 17.18
C ASP A 122 -22.16 14.79 16.33
#